data_AF-A0A2P2MGW2-F1
#
_entry.id   AF-A0A2P2MGW2-F1
#
_cell.length_a   1.000
_cell.length_b   1.000
_cell.length_c   1.000
_cell.angle_alpha   90.00
_cell.angle_beta   90.00
_cell.angle_gamma   90.00
#
_symmetry.space_group_name_H-M   'P 1'
#
loop_
_entity.id
_entity.type
_entity.pdbx_description
1 polymer ?
#
loop_
_entity_poly.entity_id
_entity_poly.type
_entity_poly.pdbx_seq_one_letter_code
_entity_poly.pdbx_strand_id
1 'polypeptide(L)'
;MNAPFLTFQQVPIYLENLPTGLVCSFLSAKQFQLFLTFVLGLVNDVLVGSNMCHFLMYTAAIPSKPIFKHIPKRGMLVFDVAQFDGILKKITEFSNALLTNPDTTFLSLTELEISRLGAVIKILKDTSHYHVSRFADVDIVLLLKLLRSWPLEMIFPVIDLLRMIVLHPGGASILLKHVEDENDILMEMITRVATNSSLVPNLLTSIRVVANLFKNSSYHNWLQKHSSEVLDSFSSCFSSHNKNLQLSYSTMILNYAVLLIEKKDQEGQSQVLSAALEIAEDENLDSDSRFRALVAIGSLMLDGLVKRVALDFDVENIAKVAKASKEAKIAEVGADIELLTKQD
;
A
#
# COMPACT_ATOMS: atom_id res chain seq x y z
N MET A 1 -9.37 -3.56 -57.41
CA MET A 1 -9.30 -2.19 -57.97
C MET A 1 -9.13 -1.25 -56.79
N ASN A 2 -7.90 -1.06 -56.32
CA ASN A 2 -6.91 -0.03 -56.71
C ASN A 2 -7.07 1.27 -55.89
N ALA A 3 -6.21 1.39 -54.87
CA ALA A 3 -5.74 2.65 -54.27
C ALA A 3 -4.78 3.38 -55.27
N PRO A 4 -4.30 4.62 -54.98
CA PRO A 4 -3.16 4.84 -54.06
C PRO A 4 -3.33 6.09 -53.12
N PHE A 5 -2.87 6.09 -51.87
CA PHE A 5 -1.50 6.37 -51.32
C PHE A 5 -0.98 7.82 -51.42
N LEU A 6 -0.56 8.38 -50.26
CA LEU A 6 0.59 9.27 -49.98
C LEU A 6 0.46 9.79 -48.51
N THR A 7 0.97 9.10 -47.48
CA THR A 7 2.28 9.23 -46.80
C THR A 7 2.90 10.63 -46.73
N PHE A 8 3.13 11.14 -45.51
CA PHE A 8 4.20 12.11 -45.21
C PHE A 8 5.16 11.52 -44.17
N GLN A 9 6.44 11.57 -44.53
CA GLN A 9 7.59 11.00 -43.85
C GLN A 9 8.02 11.77 -42.59
N GLN A 10 8.65 11.04 -41.67
CA GLN A 10 9.55 11.53 -40.64
C GLN A 10 10.78 12.24 -41.24
N VAL A 11 11.40 13.16 -40.47
CA VAL A 11 12.85 13.25 -40.17
C VAL A 11 13.11 14.47 -39.24
N PRO A 12 14.14 14.44 -38.38
CA PRO A 12 14.16 15.01 -37.03
C PRO A 12 14.95 16.32 -36.93
N ILE A 13 14.75 17.09 -35.85
CA ILE A 13 15.65 18.20 -35.49
C ILE A 13 16.03 18.11 -34.01
N TYR A 14 17.34 18.23 -33.83
CA TYR A 14 18.17 18.12 -32.63
C TYR A 14 17.73 19.05 -31.49
N LEU A 15 17.69 18.49 -30.27
CA LEU A 15 17.73 19.24 -29.02
C LEU A 15 19.20 19.52 -28.68
N GLU A 16 19.65 20.75 -28.94
CA GLU A 16 20.86 21.30 -28.33
C GLU A 16 20.54 22.69 -27.74
N ASN A 17 20.71 22.77 -26.42
CA ASN A 17 21.17 23.92 -25.64
C ASN A 17 20.47 25.29 -25.79
N LEU A 18 19.65 25.67 -24.79
CA LEU A 18 19.73 27.01 -24.16
C LEU A 18 19.08 27.02 -22.74
N PRO A 19 19.52 27.92 -21.84
CA PRO A 19 19.24 27.92 -20.41
C PRO A 19 18.10 28.87 -19.97
N THR A 20 17.55 28.58 -18.79
CA THR A 20 16.85 29.49 -17.84
C THR A 20 15.85 30.52 -18.37
N GLY A 21 14.56 30.29 -18.10
CA GLY A 21 13.55 31.34 -18.08
C GLY A 21 12.13 30.79 -18.26
N LEU A 22 11.22 31.13 -17.34
CA LEU A 22 9.77 30.90 -17.39
C LEU A 22 9.21 30.90 -18.82
N VAL A 23 8.33 29.95 -19.16
CA VAL A 23 6.97 30.23 -19.69
C VAL A 23 6.12 28.95 -19.64
N CYS A 24 4.95 29.09 -18.99
CA CYS A 24 3.82 28.18 -19.05
C CYS A 24 3.21 28.09 -20.46
N SER A 25 2.91 26.87 -20.89
CA SER A 25 1.84 26.55 -21.85
C SER A 25 1.19 25.29 -21.30
N PHE A 26 -0.06 25.29 -20.82
CA PHE A 26 -1.28 25.41 -21.61
C PHE A 26 -2.37 26.16 -20.83
N LEU A 27 -2.85 27.29 -21.36
CA LEU A 27 -4.13 27.88 -20.98
C LEU A 27 -4.84 28.29 -22.27
N SER A 28 -6.12 27.92 -22.41
CA SER A 28 -6.92 28.25 -23.59
C SER A 28 -7.18 29.77 -23.68
N ALA A 29 -7.53 30.29 -24.85
CA ALA A 29 -7.81 31.71 -25.09
C ALA A 29 -8.83 32.33 -24.10
N LYS A 30 -9.72 31.53 -23.49
CA LYS A 30 -10.66 31.98 -22.44
C LYS A 30 -9.98 32.29 -21.10
N GLN A 31 -8.87 31.62 -20.76
CA GLN A 31 -8.14 31.84 -19.51
C GLN A 31 -7.21 33.06 -19.57
N PHE A 32 -6.72 33.42 -20.76
CA PHE A 32 -5.96 34.66 -20.96
C PHE A 32 -6.85 35.90 -20.81
N GLN A 33 -8.11 35.83 -21.26
CA GLN A 33 -9.10 36.90 -21.08
C GLN A 33 -9.45 37.12 -19.60
N LEU A 34 -9.61 36.05 -18.81
CA LEU A 34 -9.86 36.16 -17.36
C LEU A 34 -8.65 36.73 -16.61
N PHE A 35 -7.44 36.36 -17.02
CA PHE A 35 -6.22 36.89 -16.42
C PHE A 35 -6.05 38.40 -16.71
N LEU A 36 -6.39 38.85 -17.93
CA LEU A 36 -6.36 40.28 -18.27
C LEU A 36 -7.39 41.09 -17.45
N THR A 37 -8.60 40.56 -17.25
CA THR A 37 -9.63 41.21 -16.42
C THR A 37 -9.24 41.25 -14.94
N PHE A 38 -8.55 40.23 -14.44
CA PHE A 38 -8.07 40.17 -13.07
C PHE A 38 -6.89 41.13 -12.82
N VAL A 39 -5.95 41.22 -13.77
CA VAL A 39 -4.81 42.14 -13.69
C VAL A 39 -5.24 43.59 -13.89
N LEU A 40 -6.19 43.88 -14.79
CA LEU A 40 -6.74 45.23 -14.97
C LEU A 40 -7.67 45.65 -13.81
N GLY A 41 -8.35 44.70 -13.16
CA GLY A 41 -9.13 44.96 -11.95
C GLY A 41 -8.27 45.38 -10.75
N LEU A 42 -7.07 44.81 -10.60
CA LEU A 42 -6.14 45.15 -9.52
C LEU A 42 -5.41 46.49 -9.72
N VAL A 43 -5.33 47.01 -10.94
CA VAL A 43 -4.64 48.29 -11.22
C VAL A 43 -5.53 49.51 -10.96
N ASN A 44 -6.86 49.34 -10.99
CA ASN A 44 -7.79 50.45 -10.73
C ASN A 44 -7.98 50.81 -9.25
N ASP A 45 -7.57 49.95 -8.31
CA ASP A 45 -7.77 50.18 -6.86
C ASP A 45 -6.64 51.00 -6.20
N VAL A 46 -5.62 51.43 -6.93
CA VAL A 46 -4.44 52.13 -6.36
C VAL A 46 -4.43 53.65 -6.58
N LEU A 47 -5.39 54.23 -7.31
CA LEU A 47 -5.34 55.67 -7.64
C LEU A 47 -6.67 56.41 -7.50
N VAL A 48 -7.33 56.39 -6.33
CA VAL A 48 -8.17 57.52 -5.90
C VAL A 48 -8.10 57.69 -4.38
N GLY A 49 -7.41 58.74 -3.94
CA GLY A 49 -7.38 59.15 -2.55
C GLY A 49 -8.63 59.92 -2.12
N SER A 50 -8.89 59.83 -0.81
CA SER A 50 -9.58 60.80 0.03
C SER A 50 -11.12 60.85 -0.04
N ASN A 51 -11.78 60.13 0.86
CA ASN A 51 -12.69 60.75 1.84
C ASN A 51 -13.10 59.76 2.94
N MET A 52 -13.14 60.29 4.17
CA MET A 52 -13.58 59.63 5.39
C MET A 52 -14.96 58.97 5.23
N CYS A 53 -15.04 57.67 5.45
CA CYS A 53 -16.26 57.03 5.92
C CYS A 53 -15.89 55.80 6.76
N HIS A 54 -16.48 55.73 7.95
CA HIS A 54 -16.26 54.75 8.98
C HIS A 54 -16.80 53.39 8.52
N PHE A 55 -15.98 52.60 7.81
CA PHE A 55 -16.32 51.24 7.41
C PHE A 55 -15.63 50.27 8.36
N LEU A 56 -16.41 49.65 9.25
CA LEU A 56 -16.00 48.48 10.02
C LEU A 56 -15.56 47.40 9.01
N MET A 57 -14.24 47.27 8.80
CA MET A 57 -13.69 46.12 8.10
C MET A 57 -13.83 44.91 9.01
N TYR A 58 -14.96 44.21 8.86
CA TYR A 58 -15.09 42.83 9.28
C TYR A 58 -14.22 42.02 8.30
N THR A 59 -12.93 41.87 8.62
CA THR A 59 -12.10 40.87 7.97
C THR A 59 -12.66 39.51 8.38
N ALA A 60 -13.55 38.95 7.58
CA ALA A 60 -13.96 37.57 7.71
C ALA A 60 -12.68 36.73 7.61
N ALA A 61 -12.22 36.21 8.76
CA ALA A 61 -11.13 35.26 8.79
C ALA A 61 -11.54 34.09 7.92
N ILE A 62 -10.85 33.86 6.80
CA ILE A 62 -10.99 32.63 6.05
C ILE A 62 -10.65 31.51 7.04
N PRO A 63 -11.58 30.60 7.38
CA PRO A 63 -11.26 29.54 8.32
C PRO A 63 -10.10 28.73 7.74
N SER A 64 -8.95 28.81 8.40
CA SER A 64 -7.77 28.03 8.01
C SER A 64 -8.15 26.56 8.06
N LYS A 65 -7.98 25.85 6.93
CA LYS A 65 -8.24 24.42 6.88
C LYS A 65 -7.47 23.74 8.02
N PRO A 66 -8.11 22.87 8.83
CA PRO A 66 -7.46 22.18 9.92
C PRO A 66 -6.20 21.45 9.42
N ILE A 67 -5.09 21.64 10.13
CA ILE A 67 -3.83 20.95 9.86
C ILE A 67 -3.80 19.72 10.77
N PHE A 68 -3.82 18.54 10.16
CA PHE A 68 -3.72 17.26 10.87
C PHE A 68 -2.27 16.78 10.86
N LYS A 69 -1.81 16.16 11.96
CA LYS A 69 -0.41 15.73 12.09
C LYS A 69 -0.15 14.38 11.42
N HIS A 70 -1.09 13.44 11.55
CA HIS A 70 -0.90 12.03 11.18
C HIS A 70 -1.79 11.59 10.01
N ILE A 71 -2.86 12.32 9.71
CA ILE A 71 -3.85 11.97 8.68
C ILE A 71 -3.98 13.05 7.60
N PRO A 72 -4.38 12.69 6.36
CA PRO A 72 -4.57 11.32 5.89
C PRO A 72 -3.21 10.67 5.58
N LYS A 73 -3.14 9.35 5.67
CA LYS A 73 -1.96 8.60 5.23
C LYS A 73 -1.80 8.75 3.72
N ARG A 74 -0.58 9.09 3.30
CA ARG A 74 -0.16 9.08 1.89
C ARG A 74 0.86 7.98 1.64
N GLY A 75 0.67 7.22 0.56
CA GLY A 75 1.56 6.13 0.14
C GLY A 75 1.48 4.87 1.00
N MET A 76 2.12 3.81 0.51
CA MET A 76 2.04 2.45 1.08
C MET A 76 3.20 2.18 2.03
N LEU A 77 2.95 1.38 3.07
CA LEU A 77 3.96 0.81 3.93
C LEU A 77 4.39 -0.56 3.40
N VAL A 78 5.66 -0.91 3.58
CA VAL A 78 6.24 -2.19 3.11
C VAL A 78 7.11 -2.83 4.20
N PHE A 79 7.32 -4.13 4.05
CA PHE A 79 8.25 -4.96 4.81
C PHE A 79 9.40 -5.38 3.90
N ASP A 80 10.44 -4.54 3.82
CA ASP A 80 11.57 -4.65 2.90
C ASP A 80 12.88 -5.16 3.54
N VAL A 81 12.88 -5.38 4.86
CA VAL A 81 14.03 -5.93 5.59
C VAL A 81 13.96 -7.46 5.64
N ALA A 82 14.93 -8.15 5.03
CA ALA A 82 15.00 -9.61 5.00
C ALA A 82 16.35 -10.15 5.50
N GLN A 83 16.32 -11.26 6.26
CA GLN A 83 17.50 -12.05 6.62
C GLN A 83 17.73 -13.11 5.55
N PHE A 84 18.16 -12.68 4.35
CA PHE A 84 18.25 -13.55 3.17
C PHE A 84 19.04 -14.83 3.38
N ASP A 85 20.18 -14.77 4.07
CA ASP A 85 20.98 -15.97 4.36
C ASP A 85 20.26 -16.92 5.32
N GLY A 86 19.49 -16.36 6.26
CA GLY A 86 18.61 -17.13 7.15
C GLY A 86 17.47 -17.81 6.39
N ILE A 87 16.86 -17.12 5.42
CA ILE A 87 15.81 -17.67 4.56
C ILE A 87 16.36 -18.87 3.76
N LEU A 88 17.50 -18.69 3.07
CA LEU A 88 18.11 -19.77 2.29
C LEU A 88 18.48 -20.96 3.18
N LYS A 89 19.12 -20.69 4.31
CA LYS A 89 19.49 -21.73 5.29
C LYS A 89 18.26 -22.54 5.71
N LYS A 90 17.13 -21.89 5.97
CA LYS A 90 15.91 -22.56 6.41
C LYS A 90 15.26 -23.40 5.31
N ILE A 91 15.25 -22.90 4.08
CA ILE A 91 14.82 -23.68 2.90
C ILE A 91 15.70 -24.93 2.76
N THR A 92 17.03 -24.79 2.84
CA THR A 92 17.95 -25.94 2.74
C THR A 92 17.75 -26.93 3.88
N GLU A 93 17.55 -26.46 5.12
CA GLU A 93 17.25 -27.30 6.28
C GLU A 93 15.99 -28.15 6.06
N PHE A 94 14.89 -27.51 5.62
CA PHE A 94 13.64 -28.22 5.34
C PHE A 94 13.75 -29.17 4.15
N SER A 95 14.45 -28.77 3.09
CA SER A 95 14.75 -29.66 1.96
C SER A 95 15.49 -30.92 2.41
N ASN A 96 16.50 -30.78 3.27
CA ASN A 96 17.26 -31.91 3.80
C ASN A 96 16.39 -32.80 4.70
N ALA A 97 15.50 -32.21 5.51
CA ALA A 97 14.55 -32.98 6.30
C ALA A 97 13.61 -33.81 5.40
N LEU A 98 13.12 -33.25 4.30
CA LEU A 98 12.27 -33.95 3.33
C LEU A 98 12.99 -35.14 2.66
N LEU A 99 14.31 -35.06 2.45
CA LEU A 99 15.13 -36.18 1.94
C LEU A 99 15.22 -37.36 2.91
N THR A 100 15.11 -37.12 4.21
CA THR A 100 15.25 -38.19 5.22
C THR A 100 14.02 -39.08 5.33
N ASN A 101 12.87 -38.63 4.82
CA ASN A 101 11.62 -39.39 4.83
C ASN A 101 11.28 -39.86 3.40
N PRO A 102 11.26 -41.19 3.13
CA PRO A 102 10.97 -41.75 1.81
C PRO A 102 9.67 -41.25 1.17
N ASP A 103 8.65 -40.96 1.98
CA ASP A 103 7.33 -40.51 1.50
C ASP A 103 7.35 -39.04 1.04
N THR A 104 8.39 -38.28 1.38
CA THR A 104 8.50 -36.85 1.05
C THR A 104 9.73 -36.49 0.23
N THR A 105 10.58 -37.46 -0.11
CA THR A 105 11.82 -37.25 -0.88
C THR A 105 11.58 -36.50 -2.18
N PHE A 106 10.44 -36.74 -2.85
CA PHE A 106 10.08 -36.07 -4.11
C PHE A 106 9.82 -34.55 -3.97
N LEU A 107 9.64 -34.04 -2.75
CA LEU A 107 9.45 -32.62 -2.45
C LEU A 107 10.77 -31.88 -2.15
N SER A 108 11.85 -32.62 -1.96
CA SER A 108 13.17 -32.05 -1.70
C SER A 108 13.74 -31.31 -2.91
N LEU A 109 14.71 -30.42 -2.64
CA LEU A 109 15.42 -29.65 -3.65
C LEU A 109 16.71 -30.34 -4.07
N THR A 110 16.96 -30.30 -5.37
CA THR A 110 18.27 -30.64 -5.95
C THR A 110 19.31 -29.55 -5.66
N GLU A 111 20.60 -29.88 -5.77
CA GLU A 111 21.69 -28.89 -5.64
C GLU A 111 21.55 -27.73 -6.63
N LEU A 112 21.08 -28.02 -7.85
CA LEU A 112 20.82 -27.01 -8.87
C LEU A 112 19.71 -26.05 -8.42
N GLU A 113 18.60 -26.56 -7.87
CA GLU A 113 17.51 -25.71 -7.38
C GLU A 113 17.94 -24.83 -6.20
N ILE A 114 18.74 -25.38 -5.26
CA ILE A 114 19.32 -24.60 -4.16
C ILE A 114 20.23 -23.49 -4.71
N SER A 115 21.09 -23.80 -5.69
CA SER A 115 21.94 -22.80 -6.34
C SER A 115 21.13 -21.69 -7.01
N ARG A 116 19.97 -22.02 -7.60
CA ARG A 116 19.09 -21.05 -8.25
C ARG A 116 18.40 -20.13 -7.24
N LEU A 117 17.95 -20.67 -6.10
CA LEU A 117 17.48 -19.83 -4.98
C LEU A 117 18.59 -18.90 -4.46
N GLY A 118 19.84 -19.37 -4.44
CA GLY A 118 21.00 -18.52 -4.15
C GLY A 118 21.17 -17.37 -5.15
N ALA A 119 20.97 -17.61 -6.44
CA ALA A 119 21.00 -16.57 -7.47
C ALA A 119 19.85 -15.56 -7.32
N VAL A 120 18.63 -16.02 -7.04
CA VAL A 120 17.47 -15.16 -6.71
C VAL A 120 17.80 -14.25 -5.53
N ILE A 121 18.37 -14.79 -4.46
CA ILE A 121 18.76 -14.02 -3.28
C ILE A 121 19.85 -13.01 -3.60
N LYS A 122 20.83 -13.36 -4.45
CA LYS A 122 21.86 -12.42 -4.89
C LYS A 122 21.25 -11.21 -5.60
N ILE A 123 20.25 -11.42 -6.46
CA ILE A 123 19.51 -10.34 -7.11
C ILE A 123 18.79 -9.48 -6.06
N LEU A 124 18.08 -10.11 -5.12
CA LEU A 124 17.30 -9.40 -4.10
C LEU A 124 18.17 -8.61 -3.09
N LYS A 125 19.41 -9.05 -2.85
CA LYS A 125 20.38 -8.31 -2.02
C LYS A 125 20.87 -7.03 -2.71
N ASP A 126 20.90 -6.99 -4.04
CA ASP A 126 21.39 -5.85 -4.82
C ASP A 126 20.27 -4.89 -5.22
N THR A 127 19.71 -4.23 -4.19
CA THR A 127 18.57 -3.30 -4.36
C THR A 127 18.87 -2.12 -5.27
N SER A 128 20.15 -1.74 -5.39
CA SER A 128 20.59 -0.63 -6.25
C SER A 128 20.37 -0.91 -7.74
N HIS A 129 20.38 -2.18 -8.15
CA HIS A 129 20.27 -2.59 -9.55
C HIS A 129 18.89 -3.15 -9.93
N TYR A 130 17.87 -3.03 -9.08
CA TYR A 130 16.50 -3.53 -9.35
C TYR A 130 15.89 -3.05 -10.68
N HIS A 131 16.33 -1.89 -11.18
CA HIS A 131 15.88 -1.31 -12.44
C HIS A 131 16.44 -2.03 -13.68
N VAL A 132 17.55 -2.75 -13.56
CA VAL A 132 18.22 -3.48 -14.64
C VAL A 132 18.27 -4.99 -14.43
N SER A 133 18.27 -5.46 -13.19
CA SER A 133 18.27 -6.89 -12.88
C SER A 133 16.96 -7.56 -13.27
N ARG A 134 17.05 -8.86 -13.60
CA ARG A 134 15.92 -9.70 -14.00
C ARG A 134 16.05 -11.06 -13.35
N PHE A 135 14.92 -11.69 -13.05
CA PHE A 135 14.85 -13.10 -12.71
C PHE A 135 14.68 -13.93 -13.97
N ALA A 136 15.22 -15.16 -13.99
CA ALA A 136 14.82 -16.09 -15.04
C ALA A 136 13.41 -16.61 -14.74
N ASP A 137 12.59 -16.83 -15.78
CA ASP A 137 11.22 -17.35 -15.60
C ASP A 137 11.22 -18.65 -14.80
N VAL A 138 12.19 -19.52 -15.07
CA VAL A 138 12.36 -20.78 -14.37
C VAL A 138 12.56 -20.56 -12.86
N ASP A 139 13.13 -19.43 -12.41
CA ASP A 139 13.43 -19.15 -10.99
C ASP A 139 12.14 -18.88 -10.24
N ILE A 140 11.24 -18.13 -10.87
CA ILE A 140 9.90 -17.89 -10.36
C ILE A 140 9.08 -19.18 -10.39
N VAL A 141 9.13 -19.95 -11.47
CA VAL A 141 8.46 -21.27 -11.54
C VAL A 141 8.90 -22.20 -10.42
N LEU A 142 10.20 -22.23 -10.08
CA LEU A 142 10.70 -22.99 -8.94
C LEU A 142 10.05 -22.51 -7.64
N LEU A 143 10.01 -21.21 -7.39
CA LEU A 143 9.36 -20.67 -6.18
C LEU A 143 7.87 -21.06 -6.11
N LEU A 144 7.13 -20.94 -7.22
CA LEU A 144 5.71 -21.30 -7.26
C LEU A 144 5.51 -22.79 -7.02
N LYS A 145 6.40 -23.65 -7.54
CA LYS A 145 6.40 -25.09 -7.24
C LYS A 145 6.49 -25.33 -5.73
N LEU A 146 7.39 -24.63 -5.04
CA LEU A 146 7.55 -24.79 -3.58
C LEU A 146 6.32 -24.29 -2.82
N LEU A 147 5.74 -23.15 -3.20
CA LEU A 147 4.52 -22.63 -2.58
C LEU A 147 3.33 -23.61 -2.65
N ARG A 148 3.22 -24.35 -3.76
CA ARG A 148 2.15 -25.35 -3.93
C ARG A 148 2.43 -26.67 -3.22
N SER A 149 3.67 -27.15 -3.31
CA SER A 149 3.98 -28.54 -2.97
C SER A 149 4.53 -28.74 -1.55
N TRP A 150 5.16 -27.72 -0.94
CA TRP A 150 5.78 -27.91 0.37
C TRP A 150 4.74 -28.03 1.50
N PRO A 151 4.99 -28.86 2.52
CA PRO A 151 4.14 -28.94 3.71
C PRO A 151 3.97 -27.58 4.39
N LEU A 152 2.81 -27.37 5.05
CA LEU A 152 2.49 -26.10 5.69
C LEU A 152 3.47 -25.75 6.81
N GLU A 153 4.03 -26.75 7.47
CA GLU A 153 5.01 -26.60 8.55
C GLU A 153 6.34 -26.04 8.02
N MET A 154 6.57 -26.11 6.71
CA MET A 154 7.84 -25.80 6.06
C MET A 154 7.74 -24.63 5.06
N ILE A 155 6.55 -24.07 4.81
CA ILE A 155 6.34 -23.13 3.70
C ILE A 155 6.75 -21.68 4.00
N PHE A 156 6.76 -21.24 5.27
CA PHE A 156 7.03 -19.84 5.60
C PHE A 156 8.30 -19.23 4.98
N PRO A 157 9.48 -19.90 4.87
CA PRO A 157 10.65 -19.25 4.28
C PRO A 157 10.49 -19.06 2.76
N VAL A 158 9.66 -19.87 2.10
CA VAL A 158 9.31 -19.69 0.68
C VAL A 158 8.43 -18.45 0.52
N ILE A 159 7.45 -18.27 1.40
CA ILE A 159 6.59 -17.08 1.44
C ILE A 159 7.41 -15.83 1.78
N ASP A 160 8.37 -15.94 2.70
CA ASP A 160 9.26 -14.83 3.09
C ASP A 160 10.20 -14.41 1.94
N LEU A 161 10.57 -15.34 1.06
CA LEU A 161 11.27 -15.02 -0.19
C LEU A 161 10.35 -14.34 -1.20
N LEU A 162 9.12 -14.84 -1.38
CA LEU A 162 8.10 -14.22 -2.24
C LEU A 162 7.84 -12.76 -1.86
N ARG A 163 7.80 -12.47 -0.55
CA ARG A 163 7.62 -11.13 0.03
C ARG A 163 8.63 -10.11 -0.52
N MET A 164 9.86 -10.56 -0.77
CA MET A 164 10.90 -9.71 -1.34
C MET A 164 10.84 -9.63 -2.86
N ILE A 165 10.43 -10.71 -3.53
CA ILE A 165 10.28 -10.76 -4.98
C ILE A 165 9.20 -9.78 -5.46
N VAL A 166 8.09 -9.64 -4.75
CA VAL A 166 7.01 -8.70 -5.12
C VAL A 166 7.44 -7.22 -5.05
N LEU A 167 8.52 -6.90 -4.32
CA LEU A 167 9.09 -5.55 -4.28
C LEU A 167 10.03 -5.27 -5.45
N HIS A 168 10.57 -6.30 -6.11
CA HIS A 168 11.42 -6.14 -7.28
C HIS A 168 10.55 -5.99 -8.54
N PRO A 169 10.69 -4.92 -9.36
CA PRO A 169 9.82 -4.68 -10.52
C PRO A 169 9.73 -5.87 -11.48
N GLY A 170 10.87 -6.45 -11.86
CA GLY A 170 10.90 -7.65 -12.70
C GLY A 170 10.28 -8.90 -12.05
N GLY A 171 10.37 -9.04 -10.71
CA GLY A 171 9.78 -10.18 -10.00
C GLY A 171 8.26 -10.06 -9.94
N ALA A 172 7.77 -8.87 -9.58
CA ALA A 172 6.36 -8.52 -9.65
C ALA A 172 5.78 -8.73 -11.05
N SER A 173 6.43 -8.27 -12.11
CA SER A 173 5.93 -8.44 -13.49
C SER A 173 5.83 -9.92 -13.91
N ILE A 174 6.76 -10.78 -13.49
CA ILE A 174 6.69 -12.21 -13.81
C ILE A 174 5.60 -12.87 -12.97
N LEU A 175 5.55 -12.60 -11.66
CA LEU A 175 4.55 -13.17 -10.76
C LEU A 175 3.13 -12.82 -11.18
N LEU A 176 2.88 -11.60 -11.67
CA LEU A 176 1.56 -11.16 -12.12
C LEU A 176 0.97 -12.07 -13.21
N LYS A 177 1.80 -12.73 -14.04
CA LYS A 177 1.36 -13.72 -15.05
C LYS A 177 0.75 -14.99 -14.44
N HIS A 178 0.86 -15.15 -13.13
CA HIS A 178 0.36 -16.29 -12.37
C HIS A 178 -0.75 -15.88 -11.38
N VAL A 179 -1.33 -14.70 -11.59
CA VAL A 179 -2.40 -14.12 -10.77
C VAL A 179 -3.60 -13.86 -11.69
N GLU A 180 -4.15 -14.95 -12.22
CA GLU A 180 -5.31 -14.97 -13.12
C GLU A 180 -6.35 -15.97 -12.60
N ASP A 181 -7.58 -15.48 -12.37
CA ASP A 181 -8.78 -16.20 -11.88
C ASP A 181 -8.54 -17.62 -11.32
N GLU A 182 -8.61 -18.66 -12.16
CA GLU A 182 -8.57 -20.06 -11.71
C GLU A 182 -7.18 -20.57 -11.28
N ASN A 183 -6.11 -19.85 -11.62
CA ASN A 183 -4.72 -20.22 -11.31
C ASN A 183 -4.01 -19.19 -10.42
N ASP A 184 -4.79 -18.39 -9.68
CA ASP A 184 -4.30 -17.33 -8.82
C ASP A 184 -3.46 -17.88 -7.67
N ILE A 185 -2.14 -17.85 -7.85
CA ILE A 185 -1.20 -18.38 -6.87
C ILE A 185 -1.19 -17.60 -5.55
N LEU A 186 -1.60 -16.32 -5.57
CA LEU A 186 -1.65 -15.50 -4.35
C LEU A 186 -2.87 -15.89 -3.52
N MET A 187 -4.06 -15.98 -4.14
CA MET A 187 -5.25 -16.44 -3.42
C MET A 187 -5.15 -17.91 -3.00
N GLU A 188 -4.54 -18.78 -3.83
CA GLU A 188 -4.25 -20.16 -3.46
C GLU A 188 -3.39 -20.22 -2.19
N MET A 189 -2.30 -19.44 -2.13
CA MET A 189 -1.42 -19.36 -0.95
C MET A 189 -2.15 -18.80 0.27
N ILE A 190 -2.89 -17.70 0.13
CA ILE A 190 -3.63 -17.06 1.22
C ILE A 190 -4.65 -18.03 1.81
N THR A 191 -5.49 -18.63 0.97
CA THR A 191 -6.52 -19.60 1.39
C THR A 191 -5.88 -20.81 2.06
N ARG A 192 -4.78 -21.32 1.47
CA ARG A 192 -4.07 -22.48 2.02
C ARG A 192 -3.54 -22.20 3.42
N VAL A 193 -2.93 -21.03 3.64
CA VAL A 193 -2.38 -20.64 4.94
C VAL A 193 -3.47 -20.31 5.94
N ALA A 194 -4.46 -19.50 5.57
CA ALA A 194 -5.52 -19.04 6.46
C ALA A 194 -6.42 -20.18 6.97
N THR A 195 -6.78 -21.11 6.09
CA THR A 195 -7.71 -22.20 6.45
C THR A 195 -7.03 -23.37 7.16
N ASN A 196 -5.78 -23.67 6.79
CA ASN A 196 -5.14 -24.93 7.20
C ASN A 196 -3.92 -24.74 8.11
N SER A 197 -3.51 -23.50 8.38
CA SER A 197 -2.33 -23.23 9.20
C SER A 197 -2.62 -22.27 10.35
N SER A 198 -2.50 -22.78 11.58
CA SER A 198 -2.44 -21.97 12.80
C SER A 198 -1.02 -21.47 13.10
N LEU A 199 -0.06 -21.70 12.19
CA LEU A 199 1.33 -21.35 12.41
C LEU A 199 1.55 -19.85 12.16
N VAL A 200 1.87 -19.13 13.23
CA VAL A 200 2.18 -17.70 13.21
C VAL A 200 3.19 -17.31 12.12
N PRO A 201 4.28 -18.06 11.85
CA PRO A 201 5.22 -17.72 10.76
C PRO A 201 4.57 -17.68 9.38
N ASN A 202 3.64 -18.59 9.08
CA ASN A 202 2.94 -18.60 7.80
C ASN A 202 2.06 -17.37 7.66
N LEU A 203 1.15 -17.13 8.63
CA LEU A 203 0.27 -15.96 8.64
C LEU A 203 1.07 -14.66 8.55
N LEU A 204 2.14 -14.55 9.34
CA LEU A 204 3.01 -13.36 9.36
C LEU A 204 3.65 -13.09 8.00
N THR A 205 4.25 -14.10 7.38
CA THR A 205 4.90 -13.93 6.07
C THR A 205 3.87 -13.66 4.97
N SER A 206 2.71 -14.31 4.99
CA SER A 206 1.62 -14.10 4.01
C SER A 206 1.04 -12.69 4.07
N ILE A 207 0.71 -12.17 5.25
CA ILE A 207 0.22 -10.79 5.39
C ILE A 207 1.27 -9.79 4.91
N ARG A 208 2.56 -10.06 5.18
CA ARG A 208 3.64 -9.19 4.69
C ARG A 208 3.82 -9.26 3.18
N VAL A 209 3.56 -10.41 2.53
CA VAL A 209 3.47 -10.48 1.06
C VAL A 209 2.37 -9.54 0.58
N VAL A 210 1.15 -9.66 1.14
CA VAL A 210 0.01 -8.82 0.77
C VAL A 210 0.34 -7.33 0.96
N ALA A 211 0.89 -6.95 2.11
CA ALA A 211 1.30 -5.57 2.39
C ALA A 211 2.30 -5.04 1.35
N ASN A 212 3.21 -5.87 0.86
CA ASN A 212 4.18 -5.48 -0.15
C ASN A 212 3.60 -5.38 -1.56
N LEU A 213 2.53 -6.11 -1.90
CA LEU A 213 1.87 -6.01 -3.20
C LEU A 213 1.39 -4.57 -3.49
N PHE A 214 0.95 -3.84 -2.46
CA PHE A 214 0.50 -2.45 -2.59
C PHE A 214 1.55 -1.51 -3.17
N LYS A 215 2.84 -1.85 -3.02
CA LYS A 215 3.93 -1.03 -3.56
C LYS A 215 3.92 -0.95 -5.09
N ASN A 216 3.40 -1.98 -5.76
CA ASN A 216 3.34 -2.04 -7.21
C ASN A 216 1.89 -1.86 -7.68
N SER A 217 1.64 -0.80 -8.44
CA SER A 217 0.31 -0.45 -8.95
C SER A 217 -0.31 -1.53 -9.85
N SER A 218 0.50 -2.43 -10.42
CA SER A 218 -0.01 -3.56 -11.20
C SER A 218 -0.90 -4.50 -10.39
N TYR A 219 -0.75 -4.56 -9.06
CA TYR A 219 -1.58 -5.39 -8.18
C TYR A 219 -2.78 -4.65 -7.58
N HIS A 220 -2.93 -3.35 -7.80
CA HIS A 220 -3.99 -2.57 -7.15
C HIS A 220 -5.40 -3.05 -7.51
N ASN A 221 -5.63 -3.44 -8.76
CA ASN A 221 -6.92 -3.98 -9.18
C ASN A 221 -7.17 -5.36 -8.55
N TRP A 222 -6.14 -6.19 -8.45
CA TRP A 222 -6.22 -7.49 -7.78
C TRP A 222 -6.54 -7.33 -6.30
N LEU A 223 -5.80 -6.45 -5.61
CA LEU A 223 -6.02 -6.15 -4.19
C LEU A 223 -7.44 -5.64 -3.93
N GLN A 224 -7.94 -4.76 -4.80
CA GLN A 224 -9.32 -4.26 -4.70
C GLN A 224 -10.33 -5.40 -4.89
N LYS A 225 -10.20 -6.17 -5.98
CA LYS A 225 -11.10 -7.27 -6.31
C LYS A 225 -11.22 -8.30 -5.18
N HIS A 226 -10.09 -8.68 -4.58
CA HIS A 226 -10.02 -9.70 -3.54
C HIS A 226 -10.01 -9.13 -2.12
N SER A 227 -10.34 -7.84 -1.93
CA SER A 227 -10.22 -7.15 -0.65
C SER A 227 -10.99 -7.85 0.47
N SER A 228 -12.27 -8.18 0.25
CA SER A 228 -13.10 -8.91 1.23
C SER A 228 -12.47 -10.25 1.63
N GLU A 229 -12.12 -11.07 0.65
CA GLU A 229 -11.59 -12.43 0.88
C GLU A 229 -10.26 -12.39 1.65
N VAL A 230 -9.39 -11.43 1.33
CA VAL A 230 -8.11 -11.23 2.01
C VAL A 230 -8.31 -10.73 3.44
N LEU A 231 -9.23 -9.77 3.65
CA LEU A 231 -9.56 -9.27 4.99
C LEU A 231 -10.13 -10.38 5.87
N ASP A 232 -11.07 -11.16 5.34
CA ASP A 232 -11.70 -12.27 6.05
C ASP A 232 -10.69 -13.36 6.43
N SER A 233 -9.82 -13.74 5.47
CA SER A 233 -8.78 -14.75 5.65
C SER A 233 -7.82 -14.44 6.80
N PHE A 234 -7.54 -13.15 7.05
CA PHE A 234 -6.60 -12.71 8.07
C PHE A 234 -7.26 -12.04 9.28
N SER A 235 -8.59 -11.97 9.34
CA SER A 235 -9.35 -11.32 10.42
C SER A 235 -8.89 -11.75 11.81
N SER A 236 -8.68 -13.05 12.06
CA SER A 236 -8.22 -13.56 13.36
C SER A 236 -6.83 -13.08 13.81
N CYS A 237 -6.04 -12.46 12.93
CA CYS A 237 -4.65 -12.08 13.22
C CYS A 237 -4.53 -10.90 14.19
N PHE A 238 -5.55 -10.05 14.35
CA PHE A 238 -5.51 -8.96 15.33
C PHE A 238 -5.47 -9.50 16.78
N SER A 239 -6.18 -10.60 17.05
CA SER A 239 -6.23 -11.27 18.36
C SER A 239 -4.99 -12.11 18.69
N SER A 240 -3.98 -12.13 17.82
CA SER A 240 -2.77 -12.92 18.04
C SER A 240 -1.89 -12.32 19.13
N HIS A 241 -1.40 -13.13 20.06
CA HIS A 241 -0.38 -12.71 21.04
C HIS A 241 0.97 -12.31 20.42
N ASN A 242 1.16 -12.50 19.10
CA ASN A 242 2.37 -12.10 18.40
C ASN A 242 2.26 -10.66 17.88
N LYS A 243 2.96 -9.73 18.54
CA LYS A 243 2.99 -8.31 18.14
C LYS A 243 3.40 -8.06 16.69
N ASN A 244 4.26 -8.89 16.09
CA ASN A 244 4.67 -8.71 14.70
C ASN A 244 3.54 -9.09 13.73
N LEU A 245 2.72 -10.07 14.10
CA LEU A 245 1.55 -10.46 13.32
C LEU A 245 0.47 -9.38 13.39
N GLN A 246 0.18 -8.88 14.59
CA GLN A 246 -0.73 -7.74 14.81
C GLN A 246 -0.29 -6.53 14.00
N LEU A 247 0.98 -6.15 14.11
CA LEU A 247 1.55 -5.03 13.36
C LEU A 247 1.41 -5.23 11.86
N SER A 248 1.69 -6.44 11.36
CA SER A 248 1.57 -6.75 9.93
C SER A 248 0.12 -6.64 9.46
N TYR A 249 -0.84 -7.13 10.26
CA TYR A 249 -2.26 -6.99 9.97
C TYR A 249 -2.70 -5.52 9.94
N SER A 250 -2.39 -4.72 10.96
CA SER A 250 -2.71 -3.28 10.97
C SER A 250 -2.05 -2.52 9.81
N THR A 251 -0.90 -2.98 9.33
CA THR A 251 -0.25 -2.42 8.12
C THR A 251 -1.05 -2.69 6.87
N MET A 252 -1.54 -3.93 6.73
CA MET A 252 -2.38 -4.33 5.60
C MET A 252 -3.68 -3.52 5.60
N ILE A 253 -4.33 -3.35 6.76
CA ILE A 253 -5.52 -2.50 6.95
C ILE A 253 -5.22 -1.05 6.51
N LEU A 254 -4.12 -0.46 6.97
CA LEU A 254 -3.75 0.91 6.60
C LEU A 254 -3.45 1.06 5.10
N ASN A 255 -2.78 0.09 4.47
CA ASN A 255 -2.53 0.10 3.04
C ASN A 255 -3.83 -0.04 2.23
N TYR A 256 -4.76 -0.88 2.68
CA TYR A 256 -6.08 -0.98 2.08
C TYR A 256 -6.86 0.32 2.20
N ALA A 257 -6.84 1.00 3.36
CA ALA A 257 -7.47 2.29 3.51
C ALA A 257 -6.96 3.29 2.45
N VAL A 258 -5.64 3.38 2.28
CA VAL A 258 -5.03 4.25 1.24
C VAL A 258 -5.49 3.87 -0.16
N LEU A 259 -5.43 2.59 -0.52
CA LEU A 259 -5.82 2.10 -1.85
C LEU A 259 -7.30 2.36 -2.14
N LEU A 260 -8.19 2.01 -1.21
CA LEU A 260 -9.64 2.05 -1.45
C LEU A 260 -10.19 3.47 -1.41
N ILE A 261 -9.51 4.40 -0.72
CA ILE A 261 -9.73 5.85 -0.87
C ILE A 261 -9.41 6.28 -2.30
N GLU A 262 -8.25 5.91 -2.84
CA GLU A 262 -7.84 6.24 -4.21
C GLU A 262 -8.83 5.65 -5.25
N LYS A 263 -9.26 4.41 -5.04
CA LYS A 263 -10.22 3.70 -5.89
C LYS A 263 -11.66 4.15 -5.72
N LYS A 264 -11.96 4.99 -4.72
CA LYS A 264 -13.33 5.44 -4.36
C LYS A 264 -14.29 4.28 -4.10
N ASP A 265 -13.76 3.22 -3.50
CA ASP A 265 -14.50 2.00 -3.20
C ASP A 265 -15.16 2.09 -1.82
N GLN A 266 -16.41 2.53 -1.77
CA GLN A 266 -17.10 2.77 -0.50
C GLN A 266 -17.36 1.48 0.30
N GLU A 267 -17.65 0.38 -0.38
CA GLU A 267 -17.91 -0.92 0.27
C GLU A 267 -16.64 -1.45 0.91
N GLY A 268 -15.55 -1.51 0.14
CA GLY A 268 -14.25 -1.93 0.67
C GLY A 268 -13.75 -1.00 1.78
N GLN A 269 -13.95 0.32 1.65
CA GLN A 269 -13.64 1.27 2.74
C GLN A 269 -14.41 0.97 4.03
N SER A 270 -15.67 0.52 3.92
CA SER A 270 -16.50 0.18 5.08
C SER A 270 -15.97 -1.09 5.77
N GLN A 271 -15.56 -2.10 5.00
CA GLN A 271 -14.94 -3.32 5.55
C GLN A 271 -13.63 -3.02 6.28
N VAL A 272 -12.77 -2.20 5.68
CA VAL A 272 -11.50 -1.76 6.30
C VAL A 272 -11.74 -0.92 7.55
N LEU A 273 -12.76 -0.06 7.53
CA LEU A 273 -13.15 0.74 8.70
C LEU A 273 -13.53 -0.18 9.87
N SER A 274 -14.38 -1.18 9.66
CA SER A 274 -14.77 -2.13 10.71
C SER A 274 -13.55 -2.85 11.30
N ALA A 275 -12.67 -3.39 10.46
CA ALA A 275 -11.45 -4.05 10.93
C ALA A 275 -10.50 -3.09 11.67
N ALA A 276 -10.42 -1.82 11.26
CA ALA A 276 -9.61 -0.82 11.94
C ALA A 276 -10.19 -0.41 13.30
N LEU A 277 -11.52 -0.33 13.42
CA LEU A 277 -12.21 -0.03 14.68
C LEU A 277 -11.96 -1.13 15.72
N GLU A 278 -12.06 -2.41 15.35
CA GLU A 278 -11.75 -3.55 16.23
C GLU A 278 -10.33 -3.46 16.82
N ILE A 279 -9.34 -3.06 16.00
CA ILE A 279 -7.96 -2.86 16.47
C ILE A 279 -7.84 -1.61 17.35
N ALA A 280 -8.57 -0.54 17.04
CA ALA A 280 -8.46 0.73 17.75
C ALA A 280 -9.07 0.68 19.17
N GLU A 281 -10.10 -0.14 19.36
CA GLU A 281 -10.80 -0.35 20.63
C GLU A 281 -10.00 -1.16 21.65
N ASP A 282 -9.15 -2.09 21.21
CA ASP A 282 -8.33 -2.89 22.13
C ASP A 282 -7.09 -2.12 22.61
N GLU A 283 -7.22 -1.47 23.76
CA GLU A 283 -6.14 -0.72 24.42
C GLU A 283 -4.95 -1.58 24.87
N ASN A 284 -5.09 -2.91 24.90
CA ASN A 284 -3.99 -3.82 25.26
C ASN A 284 -3.08 -4.15 24.07
N LEU A 285 -3.47 -3.78 22.85
CA LEU A 285 -2.67 -4.02 21.67
C LEU A 285 -1.38 -3.20 21.67
N ASP A 286 -0.39 -3.74 20.96
CA ASP A 286 0.84 -3.02 20.67
C ASP A 286 0.54 -1.67 20.02
N SER A 287 1.23 -0.64 20.49
CA SER A 287 0.90 0.72 20.15
C SER A 287 1.21 1.12 18.72
N ASP A 288 2.15 0.44 18.03
CA ASP A 288 2.36 0.66 16.60
C ASP A 288 1.19 0.10 15.78
N SER A 289 0.63 -1.03 16.20
CA SER A 289 -0.53 -1.66 15.57
C SER A 289 -1.77 -0.78 15.72
N ARG A 290 -2.06 -0.35 16.95
CA ARG A 290 -3.17 0.55 17.27
C ARG A 290 -3.00 1.93 16.61
N PHE A 291 -1.79 2.48 16.56
CA PHE A 291 -1.52 3.72 15.84
C PHE A 291 -1.87 3.60 14.34
N ARG A 292 -1.46 2.51 13.68
CA ARG A 292 -1.77 2.29 12.24
C ARG A 292 -3.27 2.19 11.99
N ALA A 293 -4.01 1.53 12.87
CA ALA A 293 -5.46 1.45 12.79
C ALA A 293 -6.15 2.81 12.94
N LEU A 294 -5.74 3.62 13.94
CA LEU A 294 -6.25 4.99 14.12
C LEU A 294 -5.94 5.88 12.91
N VAL A 295 -4.73 5.79 12.35
CA VAL A 295 -4.39 6.50 11.11
C VAL A 295 -5.27 6.05 9.94
N ALA A 296 -5.59 4.75 9.84
CA ALA A 296 -6.48 4.23 8.82
C ALA A 296 -7.89 4.82 8.96
N ILE A 297 -8.46 4.79 10.17
CA ILE A 297 -9.77 5.39 10.50
C ILE A 297 -9.80 6.87 10.11
N GLY A 298 -8.85 7.67 10.60
CA GLY A 298 -8.82 9.09 10.31
C GLY A 298 -8.61 9.41 8.82
N SER A 299 -7.84 8.57 8.10
CA SER A 299 -7.69 8.70 6.65
C SER A 299 -9.01 8.44 5.90
N LEU A 300 -9.73 7.38 6.29
CA LEU A 300 -11.03 7.01 5.73
C LEU A 300 -12.11 8.07 6.03
N MET A 301 -12.06 8.70 7.19
CA MET A 301 -12.99 9.78 7.56
C MET A 301 -12.70 11.08 6.82
N LEU A 302 -11.42 11.42 6.58
CA LEU A 302 -11.03 12.70 5.99
C LEU A 302 -11.14 12.69 4.46
N ASP A 303 -10.60 11.67 3.81
CA ASP A 303 -10.51 11.58 2.36
C ASP A 303 -11.39 10.48 1.76
N GLY A 304 -11.95 9.59 2.59
CA GLY A 304 -12.83 8.52 2.16
C GLY A 304 -14.30 8.90 2.09
N LEU A 305 -15.13 7.88 1.88
CA LEU A 305 -16.57 7.97 1.68
C LEU A 305 -17.36 7.44 2.89
N VAL A 306 -16.66 7.06 3.97
CA VAL A 306 -17.23 6.32 5.11
C VAL A 306 -17.23 7.11 6.42
N LYS A 307 -17.08 8.44 6.35
CA LYS A 307 -17.11 9.30 7.55
C LYS A 307 -18.39 9.12 8.39
N ARG A 308 -19.56 9.11 7.74
CA ARG A 308 -20.84 8.93 8.43
C ARG A 308 -20.94 7.55 9.09
N VAL A 309 -20.51 6.51 8.38
CA VAL A 309 -20.43 5.15 8.92
C VAL A 309 -19.54 5.11 10.16
N ALA A 310 -18.38 5.78 10.15
CA ALA A 310 -17.52 5.86 11.32
C ALA A 310 -18.18 6.58 12.51
N LEU A 311 -18.94 7.64 12.26
CA LEU A 311 -19.71 8.34 13.30
C LEU A 311 -20.80 7.45 13.89
N ASP A 312 -21.49 6.66 13.06
CA ASP A 312 -22.52 5.71 13.51
C ASP A 312 -21.93 4.59 14.40
N PHE A 313 -20.65 4.27 14.22
CA PHE A 313 -19.88 3.34 15.07
C PHE A 313 -19.19 4.02 16.27
N ASP A 314 -19.59 5.24 16.66
CA ASP A 314 -19.06 5.97 17.82
C ASP A 314 -17.52 6.14 17.81
N VAL A 315 -16.96 6.43 16.62
CA VAL A 315 -15.53 6.76 16.49
C VAL A 315 -15.11 7.96 17.34
N GLU A 316 -16.07 8.80 17.77
CA GLU A 316 -15.82 9.91 18.69
C GLU A 316 -15.31 9.42 20.04
N ASN A 317 -15.89 8.35 20.61
CA ASN A 317 -15.42 7.78 21.86
C ASN A 317 -14.00 7.19 21.71
N ILE A 318 -13.74 6.45 20.62
CA ILE A 318 -12.41 5.91 20.32
C ILE A 318 -11.37 7.05 20.21
N ALA A 319 -11.72 8.15 19.54
CA ALA A 319 -10.84 9.31 19.41
C ALA A 319 -10.52 9.97 20.77
N LYS A 320 -11.53 10.12 21.65
CA LYS A 320 -11.34 10.67 23.01
C LYS A 320 -10.43 9.78 23.86
N VAL A 321 -10.65 8.47 23.84
CA VAL A 321 -9.81 7.49 24.55
C VAL A 321 -8.38 7.51 24.01
N ALA A 322 -8.20 7.50 22.69
CA ALA A 322 -6.89 7.61 22.05
C ALA A 322 -6.18 8.91 22.44
N LYS A 323 -6.87 10.05 22.40
CA LYS A 323 -6.33 11.35 22.80
C LYS A 323 -5.85 11.41 24.24
N ALA A 324 -6.50 10.67 25.15
CA ALA A 324 -6.11 10.57 26.56
C ALA A 324 -4.94 9.60 26.82
N SER A 325 -4.45 8.90 25.78
CA SER A 325 -3.33 7.97 25.90
C SER A 325 -2.05 8.67 26.38
N LYS A 326 -1.24 7.94 27.16
CA LYS A 326 0.10 8.39 27.58
C LYS A 326 1.11 8.33 26.43
N GLU A 327 0.80 7.61 25.36
CA GLU A 327 1.66 7.48 24.20
C GLU A 327 1.41 8.62 23.21
N ALA A 328 2.42 9.49 23.04
CA ALA A 328 2.29 10.72 22.27
C ALA A 328 1.69 10.50 20.87
N LYS A 329 2.16 9.50 20.11
CA LYS A 329 1.64 9.22 18.76
C LYS A 329 0.15 8.85 18.74
N ILE A 330 -0.32 8.12 19.76
CA ILE A 330 -1.72 7.72 19.90
C ILE A 330 -2.57 8.93 20.31
N ALA A 331 -2.08 9.71 21.27
CA ALA A 331 -2.74 10.93 21.71
C ALA A 331 -2.93 11.93 20.57
N GLU A 332 -1.90 12.11 19.76
CA GLU A 332 -1.90 13.02 18.62
C GLU A 332 -2.85 12.57 17.51
N VAL A 333 -2.84 11.30 17.10
CA VAL A 333 -3.80 10.82 16.08
C VAL A 333 -5.23 10.81 16.61
N GLY A 334 -5.43 10.54 17.91
CA GLY A 334 -6.74 10.69 18.56
C GLY A 334 -7.26 12.13 18.49
N ALA A 335 -6.39 13.12 18.70
CA ALA A 335 -6.75 14.53 18.54
C ALA A 335 -7.10 14.90 17.09
N ASP A 336 -6.36 14.36 16.11
CA ASP A 336 -6.67 14.55 14.69
C ASP A 336 -8.08 14.00 14.34
N ILE A 337 -8.43 12.80 14.81
CA ILE A 337 -9.73 12.17 14.55
C ILE A 337 -10.86 12.93 15.27
N GLU A 338 -10.66 13.32 16.54
CA GLU A 338 -11.66 14.09 17.30
C GLU A 338 -11.98 15.44 16.63
N LEU A 339 -11.01 16.02 15.91
CA LEU A 339 -11.25 17.25 15.16
C LEU A 339 -12.13 17.01 13.92
N LEU A 340 -12.08 15.80 13.32
CA LEU A 340 -12.92 15.43 12.18
C LEU A 340 -14.38 15.19 12.56
N THR A 341 -14.65 14.67 13.76
CA THR A 341 -16.02 14.40 14.22
C THR A 341 -16.84 15.67 14.44
N LYS A 342 -16.17 16.82 14.62
CA LYS A 342 -16.78 18.13 14.85
C LYS A 342 -17.00 18.94 13.57
N GLN A 343 -16.60 18.40 12.41
CA GLN A 343 -16.75 19.06 11.11
C GLN A 343 -17.91 18.42 10.36
N ASP A 344 -18.92 19.19 9.98
CA ASP A 344 -20.04 18.72 9.17
C ASP A 344 -19.69 18.59 7.69
#